data_AF-A0A846YZ58-F1
#
_entry.id   AF-A0A846YZ58-F1
#
_cell.length_a   1.000
_cell.length_b   1.000
_cell.length_c   1.000
_cell.angle_alpha   90.00
_cell.angle_beta   90.00
_cell.angle_gamma   90.00
#
_symmetry.space_group_name_H-M   'P 1'
#
loop_
_entity.id
_entity.type
_entity.pdbx_description
1 polymer ?
#
loop_
_entity_poly.entity_id
_entity_poly.type
_entity_poly.pdbx_seq_one_letter_code
_entity_poly.pdbx_strand_id
1 'polypeptide(L)'
;MRDHEPLTPEAIDRLTTNTEPWLSCDDCFERVDAAIDAILGSDAPLPEDFRVHLLACAVCREEADALAALAADGTGLSAAQAVARLEAAVLEADARQ
;
A
#
# COMPACT_ATOMS: atom_id res chain seq x y z
N MET A 1 28.44 24.69 1.89
CA MET A 1 27.01 24.99 2.02
C MET A 1 26.35 24.20 0.91
N ARG A 2 25.55 23.17 1.23
CA ARG A 2 24.82 22.45 0.18
C ARG A 2 23.71 23.37 -0.31
N ASP A 3 23.56 23.48 -1.61
CA ASP A 3 22.40 24.15 -2.19
C ASP A 3 21.13 23.42 -1.72
N HIS A 4 20.18 24.19 -1.17
CA HIS A 4 18.89 23.66 -0.75
C HIS A 4 17.97 23.68 -1.98
N GLU A 5 17.69 22.50 -2.52
CA GLU A 5 16.69 22.36 -3.58
C GLU A 5 15.28 22.43 -2.98
N PRO A 6 14.39 23.30 -3.49
CA PRO A 6 13.02 23.37 -2.99
C PRO A 6 12.27 22.07 -3.26
N LEU A 7 11.41 21.67 -2.32
CA LEU A 7 10.56 20.49 -2.49
C LEU A 7 9.55 20.69 -3.62
N THR A 8 9.29 19.63 -4.38
CA THR A 8 8.20 19.62 -5.35
C THR A 8 6.84 19.60 -4.64
N PRO A 9 5.75 20.08 -5.27
CA PRO A 9 4.41 19.98 -4.70
C PRO A 9 4.02 18.54 -4.33
N GLU A 10 4.36 17.57 -5.18
CA GLU A 10 4.12 16.15 -4.92
C GLU A 10 4.84 15.65 -3.66
N ALA A 11 6.10 16.06 -3.45
CA ALA A 11 6.83 15.71 -2.25
C ALA A 11 6.21 16.34 -1.00
N ILE A 12 5.68 17.56 -1.11
CA ILE A 12 4.95 18.23 -0.02
C ILE A 12 3.67 17.45 0.30
N ASP A 13 2.86 17.14 -0.70
CA ASP A 13 1.59 16.42 -0.51
C ASP A 13 1.80 15.06 0.17
N ARG A 14 2.86 14.32 -0.20
CA ARG A 14 3.23 13.06 0.47
C ARG A 14 3.62 13.26 1.94
N LEU A 15 4.34 14.33 2.26
CA LEU A 15 4.74 14.64 3.64
C LEU A 15 3.57 15.12 4.50
N THR A 16 2.52 15.68 3.87
CA THR A 16 1.33 16.20 4.55
C THR A 16 0.08 15.33 4.34
N THR A 17 0.25 14.10 3.85
CA THR A 17 -0.86 13.18 3.62
C THR A 17 -1.58 12.88 4.94
N ASN A 18 -2.92 12.92 4.91
CA ASN A 18 -3.71 12.53 6.07
C ASN A 18 -3.56 11.02 6.29
N THR A 19 -3.00 10.64 7.44
CA THR A 19 -2.76 9.25 7.82
C THR A 19 -3.85 8.69 8.72
N GLU A 20 -5.02 9.32 8.80
CA GLU A 20 -6.18 8.75 9.51
C GLU A 20 -7.08 7.91 8.59
N PRO A 21 -7.56 6.74 9.06
CA PRO A 21 -7.27 6.14 10.36
C PRO A 21 -5.84 5.62 10.48
N TRP A 22 -5.20 5.90 11.63
CA TRP A 22 -3.78 5.62 11.84
C TRP A 22 -3.52 4.12 12.06
N LEU A 23 -2.45 3.63 11.43
CA LEU A 23 -1.90 2.30 11.63
C LEU A 23 -0.38 2.41 11.77
N SER A 24 0.22 1.73 12.75
CA SER A 24 1.67 1.68 12.90
C SER A 24 2.32 0.74 11.89
N CYS A 25 3.63 0.90 11.63
CA CYS A 25 4.36 -0.04 10.78
C CYS A 25 4.39 -1.46 11.39
N ASP A 26 4.43 -1.56 12.72
CA ASP A 26 4.44 -2.85 13.43
C ASP A 26 3.10 -3.57 13.25
N ASP A 27 1.98 -2.87 13.46
CA ASP A 27 0.64 -3.44 13.23
C ASP A 27 0.41 -3.77 11.74
N CYS A 28 0.97 -2.97 10.82
CA CYS A 28 0.97 -3.27 9.40
C CYS A 28 1.68 -4.60 9.12
N PHE A 29 2.87 -4.81 9.70
CA PHE A 29 3.65 -6.02 9.53
C PHE A 29 2.93 -7.26 10.06
N GLU A 30 2.23 -7.14 11.20
CA GLU A 30 1.43 -8.26 11.74
C GLU A 30 0.23 -8.66 10.86
N ARG A 31 -0.23 -7.75 9.99
CA ARG A 31 -1.45 -7.92 9.19
C ARG A 31 -1.20 -8.14 7.70
N VAL A 32 0.00 -7.85 7.20
CA VAL A 32 0.28 -7.76 5.76
C VAL A 32 0.07 -9.08 5.02
N ASP A 33 0.50 -10.21 5.58
CA ASP A 33 0.30 -11.52 4.95
C ASP A 33 -1.18 -11.82 4.72
N ALA A 34 -2.00 -11.67 5.76
CA ALA A 34 -3.44 -11.91 5.69
C ALA A 34 -4.15 -10.94 4.72
N ALA A 35 -3.68 -9.69 4.65
CA ALA A 35 -4.21 -8.71 3.71
C ALA A 35 -3.91 -9.09 2.26
N ILE A 36 -2.67 -9.49 1.95
CA ILE A 36 -2.27 -9.95 0.61
C ILE A 36 -3.04 -11.21 0.20
N ASP A 37 -3.15 -12.19 1.09
CA ASP A 37 -3.94 -13.40 0.83
C ASP A 37 -5.40 -13.09 0.50
N ALA A 38 -6.02 -12.16 1.23
CA ALA A 38 -7.40 -11.76 1.01
C ALA A 38 -7.59 -11.06 -0.35
N ILE A 39 -6.68 -10.16 -0.72
CA ILE A 39 -6.73 -9.43 -2.01
C ILE A 39 -6.57 -10.40 -3.18
N LEU A 40 -5.55 -11.26 -3.13
CA LEU A 40 -5.22 -12.15 -4.24
C LEU A 40 -6.20 -13.32 -4.35
N GLY A 41 -6.67 -13.85 -3.21
CA GLY A 41 -7.54 -15.04 -3.18
C GLY A 41 -9.04 -14.74 -3.28
N SER A 42 -9.50 -13.56 -2.85
CA SER A 42 -10.94 -13.27 -2.72
C SER A 42 -11.40 -11.92 -3.25
N ASP A 43 -10.49 -11.07 -3.77
CA ASP A 43 -10.80 -9.68 -4.17
C ASP A 43 -11.40 -8.85 -3.03
N ALA A 44 -11.05 -9.20 -1.79
CA ALA A 44 -11.53 -8.47 -0.63
C ALA A 44 -10.88 -7.07 -0.61
N PRO A 45 -11.65 -6.02 -0.30
CA PRO A 45 -11.08 -4.68 -0.17
C PRO A 45 -10.12 -4.61 1.02
N LEU A 46 -9.10 -3.78 0.90
CA LEU A 46 -8.21 -3.49 2.01
C LEU A 46 -8.96 -2.77 3.14
N PRO A 47 -8.67 -3.11 4.41
CA PRO A 47 -9.05 -2.27 5.53
C PRO A 47 -8.55 -0.83 5.32
N GLU A 48 -9.36 0.16 5.68
CA GLU A 48 -9.11 1.56 5.37
C GLU A 48 -7.81 2.09 6.00
N ASP A 49 -7.52 1.68 7.24
CA ASP A 49 -6.28 2.02 7.96
C ASP A 49 -5.04 1.49 7.25
N PHE A 50 -5.11 0.26 6.75
CA PHE A 50 -4.06 -0.39 5.98
C PHE A 50 -3.85 0.33 4.63
N ARG A 51 -4.94 0.65 3.94
CA ARG A 51 -4.90 1.40 2.68
C ARG A 51 -4.23 2.77 2.86
N VAL A 52 -4.67 3.54 3.86
CA VAL A 52 -4.11 4.86 4.20
C VAL A 52 -2.62 4.74 4.56
N HIS A 53 -2.24 3.72 5.33
CA HIS A 53 -0.86 3.47 5.68
C HIS A 53 0.02 3.18 4.44
N LEU A 54 -0.43 2.32 3.52
CA LEU A 54 0.32 2.01 2.30
C LEU A 54 0.41 3.19 1.31
N LEU A 55 -0.50 4.17 1.40
CA LEU A 55 -0.38 5.43 0.64
C LEU A 55 0.69 6.36 1.25
N ALA A 56 0.81 6.37 2.59
CA ALA A 56 1.70 7.29 3.31
C ALA A 56 3.11 6.73 3.55
N CYS A 57 3.28 5.41 3.69
CA CYS A 57 4.53 4.75 4.02
C CYS A 57 5.14 4.04 2.80
N ALA A 58 6.18 4.65 2.22
CA ALA A 58 6.85 4.09 1.04
C ALA A 58 7.50 2.73 1.29
N VAL A 59 8.05 2.51 2.50
CA VAL A 59 8.70 1.25 2.86
C VAL A 59 7.67 0.13 2.97
N CYS A 60 6.60 0.32 3.74
CA CYS A 60 5.55 -0.69 3.85
C CYS A 60 4.86 -0.96 2.51
N ARG A 61 4.78 0.04 1.62
CA ARG A 61 4.31 -0.16 0.25
C ARG A 61 5.22 -1.08 -0.56
N GLU A 62 6.52 -0.81 -0.56
CA GLU A 62 7.50 -1.65 -1.27
C GLU A 62 7.48 -3.10 -0.75
N GLU A 63 7.43 -3.28 0.56
CA GLU A 63 7.33 -4.61 1.19
C GLU A 63 6.04 -5.34 0.80
N ALA A 64 4.90 -4.63 0.78
CA ALA A 64 3.62 -5.22 0.37
C ALA A 64 3.61 -5.61 -1.12
N ASP A 65 4.20 -4.79 -2.00
CA ASP A 65 4.35 -5.11 -3.42
C ASP A 65 5.25 -6.34 -3.62
N ALA A 66 6.36 -6.43 -2.89
CA ALA A 66 7.25 -7.59 -2.92
C ALA A 66 6.56 -8.87 -2.44
N LEU A 67 5.76 -8.77 -1.37
CA LEU A 67 4.99 -9.89 -0.84
C LEU A 67 3.91 -10.35 -1.82
N ALA A 68 3.18 -9.43 -2.46
CA ALA A 68 2.19 -9.76 -3.48
C ALA A 68 2.85 -10.48 -4.68
N ALA A 69 4.01 -10.00 -5.12
CA ALA A 69 4.78 -10.65 -6.18
C ALA A 69 5.19 -12.09 -5.80
N LEU A 70 5.61 -12.30 -4.55
CA LEU A 70 6.01 -13.62 -4.05
C LEU A 70 4.81 -14.57 -3.89
N ALA A 71 3.67 -14.06 -3.41
CA ALA A 71 2.44 -14.85 -3.21
C ALA A 71 1.74 -15.25 -4.53
N ALA A 72 2.13 -14.64 -5.66
CA ALA A 72 1.54 -14.91 -6.99
C ALA A 72 1.61 -16.41 -7.37
N ASP A 73 2.71 -17.09 -7.01
CA ASP A 73 2.93 -18.51 -7.30
C ASP A 73 1.81 -19.42 -6.73
N GLY A 74 1.12 -18.99 -5.66
CA GLY A 74 0.03 -19.74 -5.01
C GLY A 74 -1.37 -19.46 -5.58
N THR A 75 -1.52 -18.47 -6.47
CA THR A 75 -2.84 -17.93 -6.87
C THR A 75 -3.14 -18.03 -8.37
N GLY A 76 -2.18 -18.51 -9.17
CA GLY A 76 -2.32 -18.59 -10.63
C GLY A 76 -2.20 -17.23 -11.34
N LEU A 77 -1.81 -16.19 -10.61
CA LEU A 77 -1.46 -14.88 -11.14
C LEU A 77 0.04 -14.85 -11.50
N SER A 78 0.42 -14.00 -12.44
CA SER A 78 1.82 -13.57 -12.54
C SER A 78 2.14 -12.55 -11.44
N ALA A 79 3.42 -12.44 -11.07
CA ALA A 79 3.90 -11.43 -10.11
C ALA A 79 3.41 -10.01 -10.46
N ALA A 80 3.49 -9.62 -11.73
CA ALA A 80 3.02 -8.30 -12.19
C ALA A 80 1.50 -8.12 -12.01
N GLN A 81 0.70 -9.17 -12.22
CA GLN A 81 -0.75 -9.11 -12.00
C GLN A 81 -1.09 -9.02 -10.51
N ALA A 82 -0.36 -9.75 -9.66
CA ALA A 82 -0.56 -9.70 -8.22
C ALA A 82 -0.23 -8.30 -7.66
N VAL A 83 0.89 -7.71 -8.07
CA VAL A 83 1.24 -6.32 -7.70
C VAL A 83 0.17 -5.36 -8.19
N ALA A 84 -0.18 -5.38 -9.48
CA ALA A 84 -1.19 -4.47 -10.05
C ALA A 84 -2.55 -4.53 -9.32
N ARG A 85 -2.95 -5.72 -8.84
CA ARG A 85 -4.17 -5.91 -8.06
C ARG A 85 -4.08 -5.27 -6.68
N LEU A 86 -2.93 -5.40 -6.00
CA LEU A 86 -2.66 -4.66 -4.76
C LEU A 86 -2.67 -3.14 -5.02
N GLU A 87 -2.00 -2.68 -6.07
CA GLU A 87 -1.95 -1.24 -6.38
C GLU A 87 -3.36 -0.67 -6.61
N ALA A 88 -4.20 -1.40 -7.34
CA ALA A 88 -5.60 -1.04 -7.54
C ALA A 88 -6.34 -0.96 -6.20
N ALA A 89 -6.22 -1.97 -5.33
CA ALA A 89 -6.85 -1.97 -4.02
C ALA A 89 -6.37 -0.82 -3.10
N VAL A 90 -5.11 -0.39 -3.23
CA VAL A 90 -4.56 0.75 -2.48
C VAL A 90 -5.10 2.08 -3.01
N LEU A 91 -5.22 2.20 -4.33
CA LEU A 91 -5.63 3.43 -5.03
C LEU A 91 -7.16 3.60 -5.14
N GLU A 92 -7.94 2.56 -4.82
CA GLU A 92 -9.39 2.65 -4.74
C GLU A 92 -9.81 3.67 -3.67
N ALA A 93 -9.97 4.92 -4.11
CA ALA A 93 -10.58 6.00 -3.36
C ALA A 93 -12.09 5.81 -3.33
N ASP A 94 -12.61 5.48 -2.15
CA ASP A 94 -13.69 6.23 -1.53
C ASP A 94 -14.85 6.69 -2.45
N ALA A 95 -15.63 5.73 -2.96
CA ALA A 95 -16.95 6.00 -3.53
C ALA A 95 -18.01 6.40 -2.46
N ARG A 96 -17.60 6.73 -1.23
CA ARG A 96 -18.48 7.02 -0.09
C ARG A 96 -17.96 8.18 0.77
N GLN A 97 -17.73 9.35 0.16
CA GLN A 97 -17.85 10.64 0.85
C GLN A 97 -18.83 11.55 0.11
#